data_AF-A0A967H8T0-F1
#
_entry.id   AF-A0A967H8T0-F1
#
_cell.length_a   1.000
_cell.length_b   1.000
_cell.length_c   1.000
_cell.angle_alpha   90.00
_cell.angle_beta   90.00
_cell.angle_gamma   90.00
#
_symmetry.space_group_name_H-M   'P 1'
#
loop_
_entity.id
_entity.type
_entity.pdbx_description
1 polymer ?
#
loop_
_entity_poly.entity_id
_entity_poly.type
_entity_poly.pdbx_seq_one_letter_code
_entity_poly.pdbx_strand_id
1 'polypeptide(L)'
;MRSTILCLVLLALASASIGAQNPRPPVPPLYGELTFRSIGPAVTGGRIHDVEALPHDPSTIFVATASGGLWKTTNKGTTWRPVFDDQATSTFGDLAIAPGDPNVIWAGTGEQNNRQSTSWGNGVYRSVDGGETWTHLG
;
A
#
# COMPACT_ATOMS: atom_id res chain seq x y z
N MET A 1 67.74 -0.15 -18.56
CA MET A 1 66.87 0.22 -19.70
C MET A 1 65.68 -0.73 -19.92
N ARG A 2 65.76 -2.04 -19.59
CA ARG A 2 64.62 -2.99 -19.75
C ARG A 2 63.50 -2.85 -18.70
N SER A 3 63.82 -2.41 -17.48
CA SER A 3 62.85 -2.26 -16.39
C SER A 3 61.94 -1.02 -16.53
N THR A 4 62.44 0.05 -17.14
CA THR A 4 61.68 1.30 -17.34
C THR A 4 60.54 1.16 -18.36
N ILE A 5 60.74 0.34 -19.40
CA ILE A 5 59.72 0.05 -20.42
C ILE A 5 58.57 -0.79 -19.83
N LEU A 6 58.88 -1.73 -18.94
CA LEU A 6 57.87 -2.57 -18.27
C LEU A 6 56.97 -1.74 -17.34
N CYS A 7 57.53 -0.75 -16.64
CA CYS A 7 56.79 0.16 -15.77
C CYS A 7 55.83 1.07 -16.55
N LEU A 8 56.23 1.54 -17.75
CA LEU A 8 55.39 2.38 -18.61
C LEU A 8 54.22 1.59 -19.24
N VAL A 9 54.44 0.31 -19.58
CA VAL A 9 53.37 -0.56 -20.11
C VAL A 9 52.35 -0.92 -19.03
N LEU A 10 52.79 -1.16 -17.79
CA LEU A 10 51.90 -1.40 -16.64
C LEU A 10 51.07 -0.15 -16.27
N LEU A 11 51.64 1.05 -16.39
CA LEU A 11 50.91 2.29 -16.17
C LEU A 11 49.86 2.55 -17.27
N ALA A 12 50.15 2.19 -18.52
CA ALA A 12 49.22 2.35 -19.64
C ALA A 12 48.02 1.39 -19.57
N LEU A 13 48.21 0.18 -19.03
CA LEU A 13 47.13 -0.80 -18.82
C LEU A 13 46.21 -0.44 -17.64
N ALA A 14 46.70 0.29 -16.65
CA ALA A 14 45.89 0.77 -15.52
C ALA A 14 44.90 1.88 -15.91
N SER A 15 45.19 2.64 -16.97
CA SER A 15 44.34 3.74 -17.45
C SER A 15 43.13 3.26 -18.27
N ALA A 16 43.18 2.03 -18.81
CA ALA A 16 42.14 1.51 -19.70
C ALA A 16 40.87 1.02 -18.96
N SER A 17 40.91 0.92 -17.64
CA SER A 17 39.78 0.41 -16.83
C SER A 17 38.83 1.50 -16.30
N ILE A 18 39.14 2.79 -16.48
CA ILE A 18 38.33 3.89 -15.91
C ILE A 18 37.05 4.16 -16.72
N GLY A 19 37.02 3.80 -18.01
CA GLY A 19 35.84 4.03 -18.87
C GLY A 19 34.66 3.09 -18.60
N ALA A 20 34.89 1.94 -17.94
CA ALA A 20 33.85 0.93 -17.69
C ALA A 20 33.08 1.15 -16.37
N GLN A 21 33.50 2.11 -15.55
CA GLN A 21 32.91 2.38 -14.23
C GLN A 21 32.01 3.61 -14.19
N ASN A 22 31.68 4.21 -15.34
CA ASN A 22 30.64 5.24 -15.36
C ASN A 22 29.35 4.62 -14.80
N PRO A 23 28.81 5.12 -13.68
CA PRO A 23 27.56 4.61 -13.15
C PRO A 23 26.54 4.70 -14.27
N ARG A 24 25.95 3.56 -14.65
CA ARG A 24 24.88 3.54 -15.64
C ARG A 24 23.83 4.55 -15.14
N PRO A 25 23.42 5.53 -15.96
CA PRO A 25 22.36 6.44 -15.55
C PRO A 25 21.17 5.59 -15.08
N PRO A 26 20.51 5.96 -13.97
CA PRO A 26 19.38 5.21 -13.46
C PRO A 26 18.43 4.97 -14.61
N VAL A 27 18.15 3.70 -14.91
CA VAL A 27 17.11 3.37 -15.89
C VAL A 27 15.83 3.93 -15.29
N PRO A 28 15.13 4.85 -15.97
CA PRO A 28 13.84 5.32 -15.48
C PRO A 28 12.97 4.12 -15.13
N PRO A 29 12.18 4.17 -14.04
CA PRO A 29 11.35 3.05 -13.69
C PRO A 29 10.51 2.65 -14.91
N LEU A 30 10.68 1.42 -15.41
CA LEU A 30 10.02 0.93 -16.64
C LEU A 30 8.49 1.05 -16.55
N TYR A 31 7.96 1.25 -15.35
CA TYR A 31 6.54 1.31 -15.02
C TYR A 31 6.16 2.56 -14.22
N GLY A 32 7.03 3.59 -14.14
CA GLY A 32 6.81 4.76 -13.28
C GLY A 32 5.58 5.59 -13.65
N GLU A 33 5.12 5.49 -14.90
CA GLU A 33 3.91 6.16 -15.38
C GLU A 33 2.67 5.26 -15.38
N LEU A 34 2.80 3.98 -15.01
CA LEU A 34 1.65 3.07 -14.97
C LEU A 34 0.80 3.36 -13.73
N THR A 35 -0.47 3.70 -13.96
CA THR A 35 -1.46 3.87 -12.91
C THR A 35 -2.44 2.71 -12.89
N PHE A 36 -2.72 2.17 -11.71
CA PHE A 36 -3.83 1.26 -11.53
C PHE A 36 -5.16 1.98 -11.78
N ARG A 37 -6.09 1.30 -12.46
CA ARG A 37 -7.47 1.77 -12.60
C ARG A 37 -8.43 0.63 -12.29
N SER A 38 -9.54 0.94 -11.64
CA SER A 38 -10.64 0.00 -11.51
C SER A 38 -11.22 -0.30 -12.91
N ILE A 39 -11.44 -1.58 -13.20
CA ILE A 39 -12.10 -2.03 -14.43
C ILE A 39 -13.58 -2.40 -14.19
N GLY A 40 -14.10 -2.10 -13.00
CA GLY A 40 -15.39 -2.60 -12.54
C GLY A 40 -15.31 -4.02 -11.97
N PRO A 41 -16.43 -4.53 -11.44
CA PRO A 41 -16.47 -5.87 -10.86
C PRO A 41 -16.32 -6.93 -11.95
N ALA A 42 -15.16 -7.58 -12.03
CA ALA A 42 -14.93 -8.74 -12.91
C ALA A 42 -15.58 -10.02 -12.35
N VAL A 43 -15.76 -10.08 -11.02
CA VAL A 43 -16.47 -11.14 -10.29
C VAL A 43 -17.37 -10.47 -9.25
N THR A 44 -18.68 -10.70 -9.33
CA THR A 44 -19.63 -10.27 -8.29
C THR A 44 -19.54 -11.23 -7.11
N GLY A 45 -18.58 -10.99 -6.23
CA GLY A 45 -18.36 -11.82 -5.04
C GLY A 45 -17.37 -11.18 -4.09
N GLY A 46 -17.60 -11.41 -2.79
CA GLY A 46 -16.78 -10.84 -1.71
C GLY A 46 -17.55 -10.95 -0.40
N ARG A 47 -16.83 -10.93 0.72
CA ARG A 47 -17.45 -10.92 2.05
C ARG A 47 -17.21 -9.56 2.66
N ILE A 48 -18.29 -8.88 2.99
CA ILE A 48 -18.26 -7.69 3.82
C ILE A 48 -18.26 -8.17 5.26
N HIS A 49 -17.23 -7.77 6.01
CA HIS A 49 -17.15 -8.10 7.42
C HIS A 49 -17.92 -7.08 8.25
N ASP A 50 -17.76 -5.79 7.91
CA ASP A 50 -18.36 -4.71 8.67
C ASP A 50 -18.63 -3.46 7.80
N VAL A 51 -19.63 -2.67 8.21
CA VAL A 51 -20.08 -1.45 7.54
C VAL A 51 -20.39 -0.38 8.59
N GLU A 52 -19.69 0.74 8.50
CA GLU A 52 -19.84 1.87 9.42
C GLU A 52 -20.24 3.14 8.67
N ALA A 53 -21.32 3.78 9.09
CA ALA A 53 -21.80 5.04 8.52
C ALA A 53 -21.76 6.13 9.58
N LEU A 54 -21.35 7.36 9.21
CA LEU A 54 -21.33 8.44 10.19
C LEU A 54 -22.77 8.81 10.60
N PRO A 55 -23.09 8.86 11.91
CA PRO A 55 -24.45 9.13 12.37
C PRO A 55 -25.01 10.49 11.93
N HIS A 56 -24.15 11.50 11.81
CA HIS A 56 -24.52 12.86 11.41
C HIS A 56 -24.21 13.19 9.96
N ASP A 57 -23.58 12.27 9.23
CA ASP A 57 -23.31 12.36 7.80
C ASP A 57 -23.39 10.98 7.14
N PRO A 58 -24.61 10.48 6.85
CA PRO A 58 -24.78 9.17 6.22
C PRO A 58 -24.31 9.16 4.76
N SER A 59 -23.78 10.27 4.22
CA SER A 59 -23.10 10.25 2.92
C SER A 59 -21.72 9.59 3.01
N THR A 60 -21.12 9.58 4.21
CA THR A 60 -19.83 8.97 4.47
C THR A 60 -20.01 7.59 5.10
N ILE A 61 -19.54 6.56 4.39
CA ILE A 61 -19.67 5.16 4.79
C ILE A 61 -18.33 4.46 4.57
N PHE A 62 -17.96 3.58 5.50
CA PHE A 62 -16.84 2.69 5.41
C PHE A 62 -17.33 1.25 5.25
N VAL A 63 -16.62 0.48 4.45
CA VAL A 63 -16.88 -0.95 4.22
C VAL A 63 -15.58 -1.71 4.42
N ALA A 64 -15.54 -2.52 5.47
CA ALA A 64 -14.43 -3.41 5.77
C ALA A 64 -14.71 -4.79 5.15
N THR A 65 -13.78 -5.27 4.32
CA THR A 65 -13.93 -6.56 3.65
C THR A 65 -13.12 -7.64 4.36
N ALA A 66 -13.61 -8.88 4.33
CA ALA A 66 -12.88 -10.04 4.86
C ALA A 66 -11.50 -10.19 4.20
N SER A 67 -11.47 -9.98 2.88
CA SER A 67 -10.28 -9.83 2.04
C SER A 67 -10.63 -8.87 0.91
N GLY A 68 -9.78 -7.88 0.66
CA GLY A 68 -10.01 -6.90 -0.39
C GLY A 68 -9.96 -5.45 0.05
N GLY A 69 -9.46 -5.17 1.26
CA GLY A 69 -9.21 -3.81 1.72
C GLY A 69 -10.36 -3.17 2.49
N LEU A 70 -10.12 -1.92 2.86
CA LEU A 70 -11.08 -1.02 3.51
C LEU A 70 -11.44 0.09 2.53
N TRP A 71 -12.74 0.30 2.35
CA TRP A 71 -13.30 1.19 1.34
C TRP A 71 -14.07 2.32 2.00
N LYS A 72 -13.98 3.52 1.44
CA LYS A 72 -14.73 4.70 1.87
C LYS A 72 -15.53 5.28 0.71
N THR A 73 -16.74 5.72 1.00
CA THR A 73 -17.54 6.60 0.14
C THR A 73 -17.85 7.89 0.91
N THR A 74 -18.08 8.98 0.18
CA THR A 74 -18.58 10.27 0.71
C THR A 74 -19.76 10.77 -0.11
N ASN A 75 -20.36 9.89 -0.92
CA ASN A 75 -21.45 10.21 -1.82
C ASN A 75 -22.52 9.11 -1.81
N LYS A 76 -22.85 8.62 -0.60
CA LYS A 76 -23.93 7.66 -0.34
C LYS A 76 -23.76 6.35 -1.12
N GLY A 77 -22.51 5.91 -1.31
CA GLY A 77 -22.19 4.66 -1.99
C GLY A 77 -22.19 4.72 -3.52
N THR A 78 -22.29 5.92 -4.12
CA THR A 78 -22.21 6.08 -5.59
C THR A 78 -20.83 5.71 -6.12
N THR A 79 -19.77 6.13 -5.43
CA THR A 79 -18.39 5.76 -5.72
C THR A 79 -17.65 5.41 -4.44
N TRP A 80 -16.66 4.52 -4.56
CA TRP A 80 -15.83 4.04 -3.46
C TRP A 80 -14.36 4.22 -3.81
N ARG A 81 -13.55 4.53 -2.81
CA ARG A 81 -12.09 4.51 -2.92
C ARG A 81 -11.48 3.65 -1.81
N PRO A 82 -10.36 2.96 -2.09
CA PRO A 82 -9.61 2.30 -1.05
C PRO A 82 -8.98 3.37 -0.14
N VAL A 83 -8.89 3.05 1.15
CA VAL A 83 -8.30 3.93 2.17
C VAL A 83 -7.19 3.25 2.98
N PHE A 84 -6.77 2.05 2.57
CA PHE A 84 -5.84 1.21 3.33
C PHE A 84 -4.86 0.43 2.43
N ASP A 85 -4.75 0.77 1.13
CA ASP A 85 -3.95 0.01 0.16
C ASP A 85 -2.44 0.10 0.41
N ASP A 86 -1.98 1.13 1.12
CA ASP A 86 -0.56 1.33 1.45
C ASP A 86 -0.11 0.54 2.71
N GLN A 87 -0.97 -0.33 3.24
CA GLN A 87 -0.71 -1.08 4.47
C GLN A 87 -0.38 -2.55 4.21
N ALA A 88 0.24 -3.20 5.19
CA ALA A 88 0.76 -4.57 5.06
C ALA A 88 -0.33 -5.67 5.00
N THR A 89 -1.58 -5.33 5.26
CA THR A 89 -2.71 -6.27 5.30
C THR A 89 -3.93 -5.66 4.62
N SER A 90 -4.78 -6.53 4.06
CA SER A 90 -6.02 -6.15 3.37
C SER A 90 -7.24 -6.93 3.88
N THR A 91 -7.12 -7.49 5.09
CA THR A 91 -8.11 -8.37 5.71
C THR A 91 -8.56 -7.76 7.02
N PHE A 92 -9.86 -7.70 7.24
CA PHE A 92 -10.47 -7.01 8.37
C PHE A 92 -11.47 -7.90 9.08
N GLY A 93 -11.50 -7.75 10.40
CA GLY A 93 -12.41 -8.44 11.30
C GLY A 93 -13.27 -7.48 12.12
N ASP A 94 -12.98 -6.19 12.10
CA ASP A 94 -13.85 -5.16 12.68
C ASP A 94 -13.43 -3.75 12.24
N LEU A 95 -14.37 -2.81 12.25
CA LEU A 95 -14.12 -1.38 12.14
C LEU A 95 -14.95 -0.64 13.19
N ALA A 96 -14.42 0.45 13.75
CA ALA A 96 -15.19 1.28 14.67
C ALA A 96 -14.87 2.75 14.49
N ILE A 97 -15.92 3.57 14.41
CA ILE A 97 -15.80 5.03 14.42
C ILE A 97 -16.00 5.52 15.85
N ALA A 98 -15.09 6.37 16.35
CA ALA A 98 -15.21 6.89 17.70
C ALA A 98 -16.46 7.81 17.83
N PRO A 99 -17.35 7.57 18.81
CA PRO A 99 -18.58 8.37 18.93
C PRO A 99 -18.36 9.85 19.21
N GLY A 100 -17.25 10.19 19.90
CA GLY A 100 -16.92 11.56 20.29
C GLY A 100 -16.18 12.36 19.21
N ASP A 101 -15.56 11.70 18.24
CA ASP A 101 -14.85 12.33 17.13
C ASP A 101 -14.85 11.39 15.91
N PRO A 102 -15.72 11.62 14.92
CA PRO A 102 -15.81 10.78 13.74
C PRO A 102 -14.54 10.71 12.87
N ASN A 103 -13.54 11.58 13.12
CA ASN A 103 -12.24 11.47 12.46
C ASN A 103 -11.38 10.35 13.04
N VAL A 104 -11.67 9.90 14.27
CA VAL A 104 -10.96 8.81 14.91
C VAL A 104 -11.62 7.49 14.53
N ILE A 105 -10.89 6.67 13.79
CA ILE A 105 -11.36 5.37 13.30
C ILE A 105 -10.37 4.29 13.73
N TRP A 106 -10.89 3.16 14.19
CA TRP A 106 -10.12 1.99 14.56
C TRP A 106 -10.42 0.85 13.59
N ALA A 107 -9.37 0.15 13.15
CA ALA A 107 -9.47 -1.00 12.27
C ALA A 107 -8.81 -2.21 12.92
N GLY A 108 -9.59 -3.24 13.20
CA GLY A 108 -9.12 -4.55 13.62
C GLY A 108 -8.82 -5.41 12.39
N THR A 109 -7.55 -5.74 12.18
CA THR A 109 -7.15 -6.53 11.01
C THR A 109 -7.18 -8.02 11.31
N GLY A 110 -7.37 -8.81 10.25
CA GLY A 110 -7.51 -10.26 10.29
C GLY A 110 -8.97 -10.70 10.31
N GLU A 111 -9.28 -11.79 9.62
CA GLU A 111 -10.67 -12.27 9.49
C GLU A 111 -10.88 -13.62 10.19
N GLN A 112 -11.93 -13.68 11.02
CA GLN A 112 -12.22 -14.81 11.91
C GLN A 112 -12.75 -16.04 11.16
N ASN A 113 -13.47 -15.84 10.04
CA ASN A 113 -14.10 -16.92 9.29
C ASN A 113 -13.30 -17.30 8.03
N ASN A 114 -12.00 -17.57 8.16
CA ASN A 114 -11.13 -17.79 7.00
C ASN A 114 -11.61 -18.94 6.09
N ARG A 115 -11.83 -18.63 4.80
CA ARG A 115 -12.19 -19.57 3.73
C ARG A 115 -11.09 -19.70 2.66
N GLN A 116 -9.84 -19.85 3.11
CA GLN A 116 -8.64 -19.96 2.25
C GLN A 116 -8.31 -18.72 1.41
N SER A 117 -8.99 -17.59 1.66
CA SER A 117 -8.83 -16.35 0.90
C SER A 117 -8.54 -15.11 1.77
N THR A 118 -8.37 -15.31 3.08
CA THR A 118 -8.13 -14.24 4.07
C THR A 118 -6.90 -14.57 4.93
N SER A 119 -6.30 -13.53 5.52
CA SER A 119 -5.10 -13.60 6.34
C SER A 119 -5.43 -13.36 7.82
N TRP A 120 -4.48 -13.68 8.70
CA TRP A 120 -4.61 -13.50 10.15
C TRP A 120 -4.57 -12.04 10.62
N GLY A 121 -4.32 -11.09 9.71
CA GLY A 121 -4.07 -9.70 10.07
C GLY A 121 -2.73 -9.51 10.76
N ASN A 122 -2.50 -8.30 11.23
CA ASN A 122 -1.29 -7.91 11.95
C ASN A 122 -1.59 -6.93 13.08
N GLY A 123 -2.80 -6.97 13.66
CA GLY A 123 -3.18 -6.17 14.81
C GLY A 123 -4.12 -5.01 14.48
N VAL A 124 -4.01 -3.94 15.27
CA VAL A 124 -4.93 -2.80 15.23
C VAL A 124 -4.29 -1.59 14.57
N TYR A 125 -5.09 -0.87 13.79
CA TYR A 125 -4.73 0.42 13.23
C TYR A 125 -5.67 1.51 13.71
N ARG A 126 -5.15 2.73 13.76
CA ARG A 126 -5.92 3.93 14.11
C ARG A 126 -5.69 5.04 13.09
N SER A 127 -6.77 5.66 12.67
CA SER A 127 -6.77 6.94 11.96
C SER A 127 -7.26 8.06 12.88
N VAL A 128 -6.80 9.28 12.62
CA VAL A 128 -7.26 10.52 13.29
C VAL A 128 -7.70 11.60 12.30
N ASP A 129 -7.80 11.24 11.02
CA ASP A 129 -8.13 12.13 9.92
C ASP A 129 -9.26 11.56 9.04
N GLY A 130 -10.13 10.72 9.64
CA GLY A 130 -11.27 10.14 8.94
C GLY A 130 -10.86 9.04 7.95
N GLY A 131 -9.77 8.34 8.20
CA GLY A 131 -9.29 7.22 7.40
C GLY A 131 -8.41 7.63 6.22
N GLU A 132 -7.86 8.84 6.16
CA GLU A 132 -6.91 9.20 5.10
C GLU A 132 -5.51 8.63 5.38
N THR A 133 -5.11 8.62 6.65
CA THR A 133 -3.86 8.00 7.11
C THR A 133 -4.09 7.09 8.31
N TRP A 134 -3.21 6.10 8.45
CA TRP A 134 -3.32 5.05 9.47
C TRP A 134 -2.01 4.87 10.22
N THR A 135 -2.11 4.77 11.53
CA THR A 135 -1.01 4.38 12.42
C THR A 135 -1.21 2.95 12.87
N HIS A 136 -0.22 2.09 12.67
CA HIS A 136 -0.21 0.72 13.21
C HIS A 136 0.12 0.75 14.70
N LEU A 137 -0.67 0.05 15.50
CA LEU A 137 -0.57 0.07 16.97
C LEU A 137 -0.17 -1.27 17.60
N GLY A 138 -0.10 -2.34 16.79
CA GLY A 138 0.24 -3.69 17.24
C GLY A 138 -0.91 -4.67 17.19
#